data_AF-A0A0P8YS20-F1
#
_entry.id   AF-A0A0P8YS20-F1
#
_cell.length_a   1.000
_cell.length_b   1.000
_cell.length_c   1.000
_cell.angle_alpha   90.00
_cell.angle_beta   90.00
_cell.angle_gamma   90.00
#
_symmetry.space_group_name_H-M   'P 1'
#
loop_
_entity.id
_entity.type
_entity.pdbx_description
1 polymer ?
#
loop_
_entity_poly.entity_id
_entity_poly.type
_entity_poly.pdbx_seq_one_letter_code
_entity_poly.pdbx_strand_id
1 'polypeptide(L)' 'MLLQSHLPQSLLALVVLTVATTLLTWDLRRSTRRALMTLTDTELKDIGLTRGEADTEARRLFWQG' A
#
# COMPACT_ATOMS: atom_id res chain seq x y z
N MET A 1 19.25 6.92 -41.73
CA MET A 1 19.92 7.76 -40.71
C MET A 1 19.14 7.61 -39.42
N LEU A 2 19.82 7.11 -38.40
CA LEU A 2 19.25 6.43 -37.23
C LEU A 2 18.71 7.41 -36.19
N LEU A 3 17.50 7.15 -35.67
CA LEU A 3 17.14 7.57 -34.32
C LEU A 3 16.74 6.32 -33.52
N GLN A 4 17.73 5.49 -33.21
CA GLN A 4 17.60 4.44 -32.21
C GLN A 4 17.62 5.12 -30.85
N SER A 5 16.45 5.37 -30.25
CA SER A 5 16.34 5.83 -28.86
C SER A 5 16.69 4.69 -27.92
N HIS A 6 17.98 4.46 -27.67
CA HIS A 6 18.46 3.62 -26.59
C HIS A 6 18.37 4.41 -25.28
N LEU A 7 17.15 4.75 -24.86
CA LEU A 7 16.92 4.92 -23.43
C LEU A 7 17.43 3.62 -22.78
N PRO A 8 18.39 3.66 -21.86
CA PRO A 8 18.92 2.45 -21.28
C PRO A 8 17.73 1.72 -20.64
N GLN A 9 17.49 0.48 -21.10
CA GLN A 9 16.31 -0.32 -20.73
C GLN A 9 16.15 -0.43 -19.20
N SER A 10 17.23 -0.22 -18.46
CA SER A 10 17.28 -0.15 -17.00
C SER A 10 16.49 1.01 -16.40
N LEU A 11 16.47 2.22 -16.98
CA LEU A 11 15.75 3.34 -16.36
C LEU A 11 14.23 3.15 -16.42
N LEU A 12 13.70 2.70 -17.56
CA LEU A 12 12.29 2.34 -17.68
C LEU A 12 11.94 1.17 -16.75
N ALA A 13 12.80 0.15 -16.68
CA ALA A 13 12.60 -0.97 -15.76
C ALA A 13 12.58 -0.52 -14.29
N LEU A 14 13.46 0.42 -13.90
CA LEU A 14 13.47 0.97 -12.54
C LEU A 14 12.19 1.75 -12.24
N VAL A 15 11.72 2.60 -13.17
CA VAL A 15 10.45 3.32 -13.01
C VAL A 15 9.28 2.33 -12.87
N VAL A 16 9.22 1.32 -13.72
CA VAL A 16 8.18 0.27 -13.65
C VAL A 16 8.24 -0.45 -12.32
N LEU A 17 9.43 -0.85 -11.85
CA LEU A 17 9.60 -1.52 -10.57
C LEU A 17 9.15 -0.64 -9.41
N THR A 18 9.58 0.62 -9.36
CA THR A 18 9.19 1.56 -8.31
C THR A 18 7.68 1.82 -8.31
N VAL A 19 7.06 1.98 -9.47
CA VAL A 19 5.61 2.14 -9.57
C VAL A 19 4.90 0.86 -9.11
N ALA A 20 5.34 -0.31 -9.58
CA ALA A 20 4.76 -1.59 -9.20
C ALA A 20 4.84 -1.84 -7.69
N THR A 21 6.01 -1.63 -7.07
CA THR A 21 6.19 -1.81 -5.61
C THR A 21 5.35 -0.82 -4.81
N THR A 22 5.23 0.43 -5.29
CA THR A 22 4.39 1.46 -4.66
C THR A 22 2.92 1.05 -4.69
N LEU A 23 2.42 0.60 -5.85
CA LEU A 23 1.04 0.13 -6.01
C LEU A 23 0.75 -1.09 -5.14
N LEU A 24 1.66 -2.08 -5.12
CA LEU A 24 1.52 -3.27 -4.28
C LEU A 24 1.50 -2.93 -2.78
N THR A 25 2.34 -1.98 -2.35
CA THR A 25 2.36 -1.50 -0.97
C THR A 25 1.03 -0.84 -0.60
N TRP A 26 0.48 0.00 -1.49
CA TRP A 26 -0.81 0.63 -1.27
C TRP A 26 -1.96 -0.38 -1.23
N ASP A 27 -1.94 -1.39 -2.09
CA ASP A 27 -2.93 -2.46 -2.09
C ASP A 27 -2.90 -3.27 -0.78
N LEU A 28 -1.71 -3.67 -0.33
CA LEU A 28 -1.53 -4.36 0.94
C LEU A 28 -2.07 -3.53 2.12
N ARG A 29 -1.71 -2.25 2.20
CA ARG A 29 -2.20 -1.33 3.25
C ARG A 29 -3.72 -1.20 3.22
N ARG A 30 -4.30 -1.05 2.02
CA ARG A 30 -5.74 -0.97 1.84
C ARG A 30 -6.42 -2.25 2.32
N SER A 31 -5.87 -3.42 1.98
CA SER A 31 -6.40 -4.72 2.41
C SER A 31 -6.40 -4.84 3.94
N THR A 32 -5.27 -4.55 4.58
CA THR A 32 -5.13 -4.58 6.05
C THR A 32 -6.11 -3.63 6.73
N ARG A 33 -6.26 -2.39 6.22
CA ARG A 33 -7.21 -1.42 6.76
C ARG A 33 -8.65 -1.90 6.66
N ARG A 34 -9.03 -2.53 5.54
CA ARG A 34 -10.37 -3.13 5.40
C ARG A 34 -10.57 -4.30 6.36
N ALA A 35 -9.54 -5.13 6.57
CA ALA A 35 -9.60 -6.21 7.54
C ALA A 35 -9.85 -5.69 8.96
N LEU A 36 -9.14 -4.64 9.38
CA LEU A 36 -9.34 -3.99 10.69
C LEU A 36 -10.79 -3.50 10.88
N MET A 37 -11.43 -2.99 9.83
CA MET A 37 -12.84 -2.57 9.91
C MET A 37 -13.83 -3.73 10.07
N THR A 38 -13.44 -4.95 9.69
CA THR A 38 -14.30 -6.14 9.78
C THR A 38 -14.18 -6.88 11.11
N LEU A 39 -13.14 -6.60 11.90
CA LEU A 39 -12.93 -7.25 13.20
C LEU A 39 -13.90 -6.73 14.26
N THR A 40 -14.33 -7.61 15.16
CA THR A 40 -15.10 -7.29 16.37
C THR A 40 -14.23 -6.63 17.45
N ASP A 41 -14.85 -6.02 18.46
CA ASP A 41 -14.10 -5.35 19.54
C ASP A 41 -13.22 -6.33 20.33
N THR A 42 -13.67 -7.58 20.46
CA THR A 42 -12.90 -8.63 21.13
C THR A 42 -11.68 -9.04 20.30
N GLU A 43 -11.85 -9.26 18.99
CA GLU A 43 -10.73 -9.61 18.10
C GLU A 43 -9.70 -8.48 18.01
N LEU A 44 -10.16 -7.22 17.99
CA LEU A 44 -9.28 -6.06 18.07
C LEU A 44 -8.49 -6.05 19.39
N LYS A 45 -9.15 -6.37 20.50
CA LYS A 45 -8.50 -6.46 21.81
C LYS A 45 -7.45 -7.57 21.86
N ASP A 46 -7.68 -8.70 21.19
CA ASP A 46 -6.73 -9.81 21.13
C ASP A 46 -5.42 -9.41 20.42
N ILE A 47 -5.49 -8.49 19.44
CA ILE A 47 -4.33 -7.89 18.78
C ILE A 47 -3.88 -6.55 19.41
N GLY A 48 -4.43 -6.18 20.56
CA GLY A 48 -4.03 -5.00 21.34
C GLY A 48 -4.48 -3.66 20.77
N LEU A 49 -5.52 -3.63 19.93
CA LEU A 49 -6.09 -2.42 19.36
C LEU A 49 -7.46 -2.09 19.96
N THR A 50 -7.75 -0.80 20.05
CA THR A 50 -9.10 -0.29 20.32
C THR A 50 -9.86 -0.04 19.01
N ARG A 51 -11.20 0.02 19.10
CA ARG A 51 -12.04 0.41 17.96
C ARG A 51 -11.65 1.77 17.38
N GLY A 52 -11.34 2.75 18.24
CA GLY A 52 -10.93 4.09 17.82
C GLY A 52 -9.59 4.12 17.06
N GLU A 53 -8.64 3.28 17.46
CA GLU A 53 -7.36 3.12 16.74
C GLU A 53 -7.55 2.43 15.39
N ALA A 54 -8.35 1.36 15.34
CA ALA A 54 -8.69 0.68 14.09
C ALA A 54 -9.40 1.62 13.10
N ASP A 55 -10.32 2.43 13.57
CA ASP A 55 -11.02 3.45 12.79
C ASP A 55 -10.08 4.56 12.30
N THR A 56 -9.13 4.96 13.13
CA THR A 56 -8.13 5.97 12.76
C THR A 56 -7.20 5.44 11.69
N GLU A 57 -6.74 4.19 11.82
CA GLU A 57 -5.93 3.51 10.81
C GLU A 57 -6.73 3.31 9.50
N ALA A 58 -8.00 2.92 9.60
CA ALA A 58 -8.87 2.73 8.43
C ALA A 58 -9.10 4.01 7.61
N ARG A 59 -9.11 5.18 8.27
CA ARG A 59 -9.26 6.49 7.63
C ARG A 59 -7.97 7.05 7.03
N ARG A 60 -6.80 6.46 7.30
CA ARG A 60 -5.54 6.95 6.73
C ARG A 60 -5.59 6.87 5.21
N LEU A 61 -4.98 7.85 4.56
CA LEU A 61 -4.91 7.90 3.10
C LEU A 61 -3.97 6.80 2.60
N PHE A 62 -4.22 6.26 1.40
CA PHE A 62 -3.49 5.08 0.90
C PHE A 62 -1.97 5.33 0.75
N TRP A 63 -1.57 6.60 0.55
CA TRP A 63 -0.17 7.01 0.44
C TRP A 63 0.50 7.30 1.79
N GLN A 64 -0.25 7.34 2.89
CA GLN A 64 0.31 7.53 4.24
C GLN A 64 0.76 6.18 4.79
N GLY A 65 2.06 6.07 5.03
CA GLY A 65 2.71 4.96 5.75
C GLY A 65 2.65 5.15 7.24
#